data_AF-A0A350W2H2-F1
#
_entry.id   AF-A0A350W2H2-F1
#
_cell.length_a   1.000
_cell.length_b   1.000
_cell.length_c   1.000
_cell.angle_alpha   90.00
_cell.angle_beta   90.00
_cell.angle_gamma   90.00
#
_symmetry.space_group_name_H-M   'P 1'
#
loop_
_entity.id
_entity.type
_entity.pdbx_description
1 polymer ?
#
loop_
_entity_poly.entity_id
_entity_poly.type
_entity_poly.pdbx_seq_one_letter_code
_entity_poly.pdbx_strand_id
1 'polypeptide(L)' 'MAETKDVMSIKELAEYLGIGKSKIYNLIRQNKIPASKIGRQYRFSRDVIDNWLKEKIITTPRAPQMGLFEKKETADEH' A
#
# COMPACT_ATOMS: atom_id res chain seq x y z
N MET A 1 19.69 -21.15 1.98
CA MET A 1 18.71 -20.50 2.87
C MET A 1 18.08 -19.35 2.12
N ALA A 2 16.92 -19.56 1.50
CA ALA A 2 16.14 -18.51 0.87
C ALA A 2 14.74 -19.09 0.66
N GLU A 3 13.71 -18.30 0.98
CA GLU A 3 12.32 -18.38 0.52
C GLU A 3 11.31 -18.15 1.65
N THR A 4 11.18 -16.90 2.05
CA THR A 4 9.90 -16.39 2.54
C THR A 4 9.50 -15.25 1.62
N LYS A 5 9.00 -15.62 0.44
CA LYS A 5 8.52 -14.70 -0.59
C LYS A 5 7.12 -14.21 -0.17
N ASP A 6 7.07 -13.48 0.94
CA ASP A 6 5.86 -12.93 1.53
C ASP A 6 5.41 -11.73 0.66
N VAL A 7 4.73 -12.04 -0.44
CA VAL A 7 4.20 -11.06 -1.39
C VAL A 7 2.77 -10.72 -1.04
N MET A 8 2.55 -9.46 -0.69
CA MET A 8 1.26 -8.89 -0.36
C MET A 8 0.58 -8.33 -1.60
N SER A 9 -0.74 -8.42 -1.62
CA SER A 9 -1.61 -7.72 -2.56
C SER A 9 -1.81 -6.27 -2.13
N ILE A 10 -2.37 -5.42 -2.99
CA ILE A 10 -2.65 -4.03 -2.63
C ILE A 10 -3.59 -3.88 -1.42
N LYS A 11 -4.51 -4.84 -1.24
CA LYS A 11 -5.42 -4.89 -0.10
C LYS A 11 -4.66 -5.19 1.20
N GLU A 12 -3.83 -6.22 1.19
CA GLU A 12 -3.00 -6.60 2.32
C GLU A 12 -2.00 -5.49 2.69
N LEU A 13 -1.41 -4.83 1.69
CA LEU A 13 -0.55 -3.67 1.93
C LEU A 13 -1.32 -2.50 2.56
N ALA A 14 -2.57 -2.28 2.15
CA ALA A 14 -3.43 -1.24 2.74
C ALA A 14 -3.71 -1.50 4.21
N GLU A 15 -4.01 -2.76 4.55
CA GLU A 15 -4.22 -3.19 5.93
C GLU A 15 -2.91 -3.13 6.73
N TYR A 16 -1.79 -3.55 6.14
CA TYR A 16 -0.47 -3.53 6.76
C TYR A 16 0.04 -2.11 7.06
N LEU A 17 -0.12 -1.17 6.12
CA LEU A 17 0.30 0.22 6.29
C LEU A 17 -0.75 1.09 7.02
N GLY A 18 -1.99 0.61 7.14
CA GLY A 18 -3.12 1.44 7.58
C GLY A 18 -3.47 2.58 6.61
N ILE A 19 -3.12 2.44 5.33
CA ILE A 19 -3.30 3.47 4.29
C ILE A 19 -4.38 3.01 3.31
N GLY A 20 -5.31 3.91 2.95
CA GLY A 20 -6.34 3.61 1.96
C GLY A 20 -5.78 3.20 0.59
N LYS A 21 -6.41 2.20 -0.06
CA LYS A 21 -6.04 1.67 -1.39
C LYS A 21 -5.81 2.77 -2.43
N SER A 22 -6.65 3.81 -2.46
CA SER A 22 -6.53 4.95 -3.38
C SER A 22 -5.20 5.70 -3.22
N LYS A 23 -4.74 5.87 -1.99
CA LYS A 23 -3.45 6.52 -1.70
C LYS A 23 -2.29 5.64 -2.11
N ILE A 24 -2.40 4.32 -1.93
CA ILE A 24 -1.40 3.37 -2.44
C ILE A 24 -1.32 3.44 -3.97
N TYR A 25 -2.45 3.43 -4.69
CA TYR A 25 -2.44 3.61 -6.15
C TYR A 25 -1.77 4.92 -6.57
N ASN A 26 -1.99 6.01 -5.82
CA ASN A 26 -1.34 7.28 -6.08
C ASN A 26 0.18 7.20 -5.83
N LEU A 27 0.61 6.51 -4.76
CA LEU A 27 2.03 6.26 -4.49
C LEU A 27 2.69 5.40 -5.58
N ILE A 28 1.99 4.39 -6.11
CA ILE A 28 2.47 3.58 -7.24
C ILE A 28 2.64 4.46 -8.47
N ARG A 29 1.63 5.29 -8.81
CA ARG A 29 1.70 6.22 -9.95
C ARG A 29 2.84 7.23 -9.82
N GLN A 30 3.12 7.66 -8.59
CA GLN A 30 4.22 8.57 -8.29
C GLN A 30 5.57 7.85 -8.14
N ASN A 31 5.63 6.52 -8.33
CA ASN A 31 6.80 5.68 -8.07
C ASN A 31 7.42 5.91 -6.67
N LYS A 32 6.58 6.25 -5.68
CA LYS A 32 6.99 6.52 -4.30
C LYS A 32 6.98 5.29 -3.40
N ILE A 33 6.36 4.20 -3.86
CA ILE A 33 6.29 2.92 -3.14
C ILE A 33 6.79 1.80 -4.06
N PRO A 34 7.61 0.87 -3.56
CA PRO A 34 8.11 -0.24 -4.37
C PRO A 34 6.96 -1.22 -4.68
N ALA A 35 6.56 -1.28 -5.95
CA ALA A 35 5.47 -2.11 -6.43
C ALA A 35 5.92 -2.92 -7.64
N SER A 36 5.68 -4.24 -7.62
CA SER A 36 5.93 -5.12 -8.77
C SER A 36 4.64 -5.36 -9.53
N LYS A 37 4.59 -4.95 -10.80
CA LYS A 37 3.45 -5.23 -11.67
C LYS A 37 3.58 -6.65 -12.24
N ILE A 38 2.69 -7.54 -11.82
CA ILE A 38 2.63 -8.92 -12.30
C ILE A 38 1.29 -9.12 -13.01
N GLY A 39 1.33 -9.13 -14.34
CA GLY A 39 0.15 -9.17 -15.19
C GLY A 39 -0.77 -7.95 -14.96
N ARG A 40 -1.97 -8.20 -14.43
CA ARG A 40 -2.98 -7.17 -14.12
C ARG A 40 -2.96 -6.73 -12.66
N GLN A 41 -2.12 -7.32 -11.81
CA GLN A 41 -2.09 -7.05 -10.38
C GLN A 41 -0.76 -6.44 -9.95
N TYR A 42 -0.81 -5.65 -8.87
CA TYR A 42 0.39 -5.19 -8.18
C TYR A 42 0.67 -6.09 -6.98
N ARG A 43 1.94 -6.48 -6.84
CA ARG A 43 2.45 -7.27 -5.73
C ARG A 43 3.54 -6.49 -5.00
N PHE A 44 3.56 -6.65 -3.69
CA PHE A 44 4.43 -5.92 -2.77
C PHE A 44 5.15 -6.92 -1.90
N SER A 45 6.48 -7.01 -2.00
CA SER A 45 7.24 -7.86 -1.10
C SER A 45 7.29 -7.19 0.28
N ARG A 46 6.92 -7.93 1.33
CA ARG A 46 6.94 -7.43 2.71
C ARG A 46 8.30 -6.89 3.11
N ASP A 47 9.38 -7.63 2.82
CA ASP A 47 10.75 -7.23 3.14
C ASP A 47 11.15 -5.90 2.47
N VAL A 48 10.78 -5.74 1.19
CA VAL A 48 11.07 -4.52 0.43
C VAL A 48 10.28 -3.33 0.98
N ILE A 49 9.02 -3.55 1.36
CA ILE A 49 8.19 -2.51 2.00
C ILE A 49 8.73 -2.14 3.37
N ASP A 50 9.18 -3.12 4.17
CA ASP A 50 9.76 -2.89 5.50
C ASP A 50 11.04 -2.06 5.40
N ASN A 51 11.93 -2.40 4.46
CA ASN A 51 13.13 -1.61 4.18
C ASN A 51 12.80 -0.21 3.68
N TRP A 52 11.84 -0.08 2.76
CA TRP A 52 11.37 1.23 2.29
C TRP A 52 10.78 2.09 3.42
N LEU A 53 10.02 1.48 4.33
CA LEU A 53 9.49 2.16 5.50
C LEU A 53 10.64 2.69 6.34
N LYS A 54 11.62 1.86 6.69
CA LYS A 54 12.81 2.24 7.46
C LYS A 54 13.53 3.45 6.88
N GLU A 55 13.64 3.56 5.55
CA GLU A 55 14.25 4.72 4.90
C GLU A 55 13.36 5.98 4.93
N LYS A 56 12.02 5.83 4.93
CA LYS A 56 11.06 6.94 4.85
C LYS A 56 10.54 7.47 6.18
N ILE A 57 10.59 6.71 7.28
CA ILE A 57 10.11 7.17 8.61
C ILE A 57 10.85 8.43 9.08
N ILE A 58 12.03 8.71 8.52
CA ILE A 58 12.86 9.85 8.88
C ILE A 58 12.29 11.18 8.35
N THR A 59 11.36 11.19 7.37
CA THR A 59 11.05 12.43 6.62
C THR A 59 9.62 12.96 6.61
N THR A 60 8.64 12.39 7.32
CA THR A 60 7.27 12.94 7.26
C THR A 60 6.73 13.35 8.63
N PRO A 61 6.73 14.65 8.99
CA PRO A 61 5.91 15.13 10.07
C PRO A 61 4.44 14.84 9.75
N ARG A 62 3.80 14.16 10.70
CA ARG A 62 2.39 13.77 10.74
C ARG A 62 1.48 14.98 10.47
N ALA A 63 1.08 15.18 9.22
CA ALA A 63 -0.11 15.97 8.92
C ALA A 63 -1.34 15.11 9.25
N PRO A 64 -2.35 15.65 9.96
CA PRO A 64 -3.54 14.90 10.33
C PRO A 64 -4.34 14.60 9.05
N GLN A 65 -4.21 13.37 8.53
CA GLN A 65 -4.96 12.93 7.35
C GLN A 65 -6.32 12.37 7.81
N MET A 66 -7.02 13.17 8.62
CA MET A 66 -8.42 12.96 8.98
C MET A 66 -9.23 13.44 7.77
N GLY A 67 -9.88 12.52 7.03
CA GLY A 67 -10.77 12.88 5.92
C GLY A 67 -10.68 12.06 4.63
N LEU A 68 -10.03 10.89 4.60
CA LEU A 68 -9.93 10.09 3.36
C LEU A 68 -10.87 8.89 3.26
N PHE A 69 -11.80 8.74 4.20
CA PHE A 69 -12.85 7.72 4.16
C PHE A 69 -14.21 8.40 3.99
N GLU A 70 -14.42 9.06 2.85
CA GLU A 70 -15.78 9.35 2.40
C GLU A 70 -16.26 8.15 1.57
N LYS A 71 -17.30 7.50 2.12
CA LYS A 71 -18.13 6.41 1.61
C LYS A 71 -17.79 5.82 0.23
N LYS A 72 -17.70 4.49 0.20
CA LYS A 72 -18.48 3.72 -0.77
C LYS A 72 -19.24 2.61 -0.05
N GLU A 73 -20.49 2.92 0.27
CA GLU A 73 -21.56 1.92 0.34
C GLU A 73 -21.51 1.10 -0.96
N THR A 74 -21.16 -0.17 -0.86
CA THR A 74 -21.54 -1.16 -1.86
C THR A 74 -23.04 -1.38 -1.71
N ALA A 75 -23.82 -0.72 -2.55
CA ALA A 75 -25.15 -1.17 -2.90
C ALA A 75 -24.99 -2.48 -3.67
N ASP A 76 -25.19 -3.59 -2.97
CA ASP A 76 -25.52 -4.88 -3.57
C ASP A 76 -27.05 -4.93 -3.59
N GLU A 77 -27.63 -4.62 -4.74
CA GLU A 77 -29.06 -4.81 -5.02
C GLU A 77 -29.14 -5.54 -6.36
N HIS A 78 -29.42 -6.85 -6.29
CA HIS A 78 -30.19 -7.62 -7.27
C HIS A 78 -30.83 -8.81 -6.56
#